data_AF-A0A8T1RYP9-F1
#
_entry.id   AF-A0A8T1RYP9-F1
#
_cell.length_a   1.000
_cell.length_b   1.000
_cell.length_c   1.000
_cell.angle_alpha   90.00
_cell.angle_beta   90.00
_cell.angle_gamma   90.00
#
_symmetry.space_group_name_H-M   'P 1'
#
loop_
_entity.id
_entity.type
_entity.pdbx_description
1 polymer ?
#
loop_
_entity_poly.entity_id
_entity_poly.type
_entity_poly.pdbx_seq_one_letter_code
_entity_poly.pdbx_strand_id
1 'polypeptide(L)'
;GAALQCLKCDFTVFGIPCHTTTVTCKDDQLCAIIRGRAAGHKLVMKKNCVDKVKCNTNDTSSWAGITYSTSYTCCEGEFCNSAAGAGAQLSLAAGLAMLGAWLARGL
;
A
#
# COMPACT_ATOMS: atom_id res chain seq x y z
N GLY A 1 -8.26 19.02 -9.86
CA GLY A 1 -7.56 18.42 -8.69
C GLY A 1 -6.36 17.66 -9.19
N ALA A 2 -5.33 17.46 -8.36
CA ALA A 2 -4.20 16.63 -8.74
C ALA A 2 -4.65 15.16 -8.87
N ALA A 3 -4.11 14.44 -9.86
CA ALA A 3 -4.39 13.02 -10.05
C ALA A 3 -3.63 12.21 -9.00
N LEU A 4 -4.32 11.28 -8.32
CA LEU A 4 -3.80 10.48 -7.21
C LEU A 4 -2.59 9.63 -7.67
N GLN A 5 -1.43 9.76 -7.01
CA GLN A 5 -0.29 8.87 -7.27
C GLN A 5 -0.19 7.75 -6.22
N CYS A 6 0.12 6.54 -6.68
CA CYS A 6 0.29 5.36 -5.85
C CYS A 6 1.53 4.58 -6.25
N LEU A 7 1.93 3.62 -5.41
CA LEU A 7 2.96 2.65 -5.77
C LEU A 7 2.35 1.46 -6.52
N LYS A 8 3.04 1.02 -7.56
CA LYS A 8 2.75 -0.16 -8.37
C LYS A 8 3.83 -1.22 -8.20
N CYS A 9 3.40 -2.47 -8.07
CA CYS A 9 4.27 -3.65 -8.04
C CYS A 9 3.44 -4.88 -8.41
N ASP A 10 3.88 -5.62 -9.42
CA ASP A 10 3.04 -6.62 -10.09
C ASP A 10 2.99 -7.98 -9.38
N PHE A 11 4.07 -8.37 -8.71
CA PHE A 11 4.10 -9.65 -7.99
C PHE A 11 5.24 -9.70 -6.96
N THR A 12 4.94 -10.18 -5.76
CA THR A 12 5.96 -10.55 -4.77
C THR A 12 5.64 -11.91 -4.18
N VAL A 13 6.57 -12.86 -4.30
CA VAL A 13 6.43 -14.25 -3.82
C VAL A 13 7.54 -14.54 -2.83
N PHE A 14 7.24 -15.36 -1.82
CA PHE A 14 8.25 -15.93 -0.93
C PHE A 14 9.21 -14.91 -0.29
N GLY A 15 8.75 -13.69 -0.04
CA GLY A 15 9.55 -12.64 0.61
C GLY A 15 10.56 -11.94 -0.30
N ILE A 16 10.49 -12.13 -1.62
CA ILE A 16 11.24 -11.31 -2.59
C ILE A 16 10.87 -9.83 -2.38
N PRO A 17 11.81 -8.88 -2.53
CA PRO A 17 11.48 -7.46 -2.46
C PRO A 17 10.59 -7.03 -3.62
N CYS A 18 9.57 -6.23 -3.31
CA CYS A 18 8.64 -5.66 -4.27
C CYS A 18 9.27 -4.42 -4.90
N HIS A 19 9.75 -4.53 -6.14
CA HIS A 19 10.26 -3.40 -6.91
C HIS A 19 9.11 -2.46 -7.26
N THR A 20 9.00 -1.35 -6.53
CA THR A 20 7.90 -0.40 -6.68
C THR A 20 8.20 0.65 -7.73
N THR A 21 7.22 0.93 -8.58
CA THR A 21 7.18 2.06 -9.51
C THR A 21 6.03 2.99 -9.14
N THR A 22 6.04 4.23 -9.64
CA THR A 22 4.91 5.16 -9.46
C THR A 22 3.87 4.94 -10.53
N VAL A 23 2.59 5.03 -10.16
CA VAL A 23 1.45 5.01 -11.08
C VAL A 23 0.47 6.13 -10.73
N THR A 24 -0.08 6.79 -11.75
CA THR A 24 -1.17 7.75 -11.60
C THR A 24 -2.50 7.02 -11.76
N CYS A 25 -3.37 7.14 -10.76
CA CYS A 25 -4.69 6.51 -10.77
C CYS A 25 -5.70 7.31 -11.59
N LYS A 26 -6.73 6.62 -12.08
CA LYS A 26 -7.90 7.25 -12.69
C LYS A 26 -8.81 7.87 -11.62
N ASP A 27 -9.77 8.65 -12.08
CA ASP A 27 -10.90 9.05 -11.25
C ASP A 27 -11.60 7.80 -10.66
N ASP A 28 -12.06 7.90 -9.41
CA ASP A 28 -12.68 6.82 -8.63
C ASP A 28 -11.81 5.59 -8.30
N GLN A 29 -10.50 5.71 -8.48
CA GLN A 29 -9.53 4.71 -8.03
C GLN A 29 -8.79 5.13 -6.76
N LEU A 30 -8.44 4.13 -5.95
CA LEU A 30 -7.68 4.29 -4.71
C LEU A 30 -6.38 3.48 -4.77
N CYS A 31 -5.38 3.89 -3.99
CA CYS A 31 -4.20 3.07 -3.79
C CYS A 31 -4.58 1.81 -3.01
N ALA A 32 -4.06 0.66 -3.43
CA ALA A 32 -4.27 -0.59 -2.71
C ALA A 32 -3.00 -1.41 -2.51
N ILE A 33 -3.06 -2.20 -1.45
CA ILE A 33 -2.20 -3.36 -1.20
C ILE A 33 -3.07 -4.61 -1.38
N ILE A 34 -2.70 -5.44 -2.33
CA ILE A 34 -3.43 -6.65 -2.71
C ILE A 34 -2.64 -7.84 -2.19
N ARG A 35 -3.28 -8.70 -1.37
CA ARG A 35 -2.63 -9.88 -0.79
C ARG A 35 -3.31 -11.14 -1.29
N GLY A 36 -2.52 -12.01 -1.92
CA GLY A 36 -2.94 -13.32 -2.38
C GLY A 36 -2.61 -14.42 -1.37
N ARG A 37 -3.59 -15.29 -1.11
CA ARG A 37 -3.44 -16.51 -0.32
C ARG A 37 -3.90 -17.74 -1.11
N ALA A 38 -3.08 -18.78 -1.17
CA ALA A 38 -3.48 -20.10 -1.67
C ALA A 38 -3.01 -21.17 -0.69
N ALA A 39 -3.80 -22.23 -0.54
CA ALA A 39 -3.52 -23.35 0.36
C ALA A 39 -3.13 -22.92 1.80
N GLY A 40 -3.70 -21.82 2.31
CA GLY A 40 -3.39 -21.28 3.65
C GLY A 40 -2.11 -20.44 3.75
N HIS A 41 -1.30 -20.33 2.68
CA HIS A 41 -0.06 -19.56 2.67
C HIS A 41 -0.25 -18.16 2.06
N LYS A 42 0.46 -17.17 2.59
CA LYS A 42 0.58 -15.84 1.96
C LYS A 42 1.61 -15.94 0.84
N LEU A 43 1.12 -16.04 -0.40
CA LEU A 43 1.98 -16.32 -1.55
C LEU A 43 2.27 -15.08 -2.39
N VAL A 44 1.36 -14.10 -2.38
CA VAL A 44 1.44 -12.99 -3.33
C VAL A 44 1.18 -11.66 -2.63
N MET A 45 2.01 -10.67 -2.89
CA MET A 45 1.70 -9.27 -2.61
C MET A 45 1.80 -8.45 -3.89
N LYS A 46 0.85 -7.53 -4.10
CA LYS A 46 0.85 -6.56 -5.19
C LYS A 46 0.46 -5.19 -4.66
N LYS A 47 0.87 -4.15 -5.37
CA LYS A 47 0.45 -2.77 -5.13
C LYS A 47 -0.03 -2.18 -6.44
N ASN A 48 -1.16 -1.47 -6.45
CA ASN A 48 -1.64 -0.75 -7.63
C ASN A 48 -2.79 0.20 -7.27
N CYS A 49 -3.25 0.98 -8.25
CA CYS A 49 -4.57 1.59 -8.25
C CYS A 49 -5.65 0.51 -8.44
N VAL A 50 -6.75 0.62 -7.70
CA VAL A 50 -7.93 -0.23 -7.86
C VAL A 50 -9.20 0.60 -7.77
N ASP A 51 -10.26 0.16 -8.43
CA ASP A 51 -11.56 0.82 -8.33
C ASP A 51 -12.07 0.75 -6.89
N LYS A 52 -12.65 1.85 -6.39
CA LYS A 52 -13.13 1.96 -5.01
C LYS A 52 -14.06 0.82 -4.59
N VAL A 53 -14.83 0.26 -5.53
CA VAL A 53 -15.74 -0.88 -5.33
C VAL A 53 -15.03 -2.19 -5.00
N LYS A 54 -13.74 -2.34 -5.34
CA LYS A 54 -12.92 -3.52 -4.99
C LYS A 54 -12.33 -3.43 -3.59
N CYS A 55 -12.44 -2.29 -2.92
CA CYS A 55 -11.90 -2.13 -1.59
C CYS A 55 -12.70 -2.98 -0.59
N ASN A 56 -11.99 -3.69 0.28
CA ASN A 56 -12.57 -4.59 1.29
C ASN A 56 -13.36 -5.79 0.72
N THR A 57 -13.21 -6.11 -0.57
CA THR A 57 -13.74 -7.34 -1.14
C THR A 57 -12.71 -8.47 -1.09
N ASN A 58 -13.19 -9.70 -1.21
CA ASN A 58 -12.36 -10.85 -1.53
C ASN A 58 -12.69 -11.30 -2.96
N ASP A 59 -11.67 -11.36 -3.81
CA ASP A 59 -11.77 -11.92 -5.15
C ASP A 59 -10.98 -13.22 -5.25
N THR A 60 -11.22 -13.97 -6.32
CA THR A 60 -10.39 -15.10 -6.71
C THR A 60 -9.63 -14.72 -7.98
N SER A 61 -8.32 -14.88 -7.98
CA SER A 61 -7.47 -14.53 -9.11
C SER A 61 -6.49 -15.66 -9.41
N SER A 62 -6.12 -15.82 -10.67
CA SER A 62 -5.19 -16.86 -11.13
C SER A 62 -3.92 -16.24 -11.70
N TRP A 63 -2.76 -16.75 -11.30
CA TRP A 63 -1.46 -16.37 -11.87
C TRP A 63 -0.58 -17.60 -12.02
N ALA A 64 0.04 -17.77 -13.19
CA ALA A 64 0.89 -18.91 -13.53
C ALA A 64 0.23 -20.29 -13.22
N GLY A 65 -1.09 -20.41 -13.45
CA GLY A 65 -1.85 -21.64 -13.20
C GLY A 65 -2.26 -21.88 -11.74
N ILE A 66 -1.85 -21.00 -10.81
CA ILE A 66 -2.22 -21.10 -9.39
C ILE A 66 -3.38 -20.15 -9.13
N THR A 67 -4.49 -20.71 -8.63
CA THR A 67 -5.64 -19.93 -8.15
C THR A 67 -5.41 -19.51 -6.70
N TYR A 68 -5.53 -18.22 -6.42
CA TYR A 68 -5.38 -17.66 -5.09
C TYR A 68 -6.53 -16.70 -4.76
N SER A 69 -6.91 -16.70 -3.48
CA SER A 69 -7.82 -15.71 -2.92
C SER A 69 -7.09 -14.38 -2.72
N THR A 70 -7.66 -13.29 -3.20
CA THR A 70 -7.12 -11.93 -3.06
C THR A 70 -7.95 -11.10 -2.12
N SER A 71 -7.30 -10.49 -1.13
CA SER A 71 -7.88 -9.47 -0.27
C SER A 71 -7.30 -8.09 -0.60
N TYR A 72 -8.15 -7.07 -0.68
CA TYR A 72 -7.77 -5.70 -1.01
C TYR A 72 -7.78 -4.81 0.24
N THR A 73 -6.68 -4.12 0.52
CA THR A 73 -6.60 -3.06 1.52
C THR A 73 -6.35 -1.74 0.82
N CYS A 74 -7.34 -0.85 0.82
CA CYS A 74 -7.25 0.45 0.17
C CYS A 74 -6.96 1.58 1.16
N CYS A 75 -6.39 2.66 0.65
CA CYS A 75 -6.20 3.92 1.38
C CYS A 75 -6.34 5.11 0.41
N GLU A 76 -6.62 6.28 0.98
CA GLU A 76 -6.73 7.54 0.25
C GLU A 76 -5.46 8.39 0.50
N GLY A 77 -5.01 9.13 -0.51
CA GLY A 77 -3.85 10.02 -0.43
C GLY A 77 -2.61 9.51 -1.18
N GLU A 78 -1.77 10.46 -1.58
CA GLU A 78 -0.55 10.23 -2.35
C GLU A 78 0.35 9.19 -1.69
N PHE A 79 0.69 8.14 -2.43
CA PHE A 79 1.59 7.05 -2.01
C PHE A 79 1.22 6.39 -0.67
N CYS A 80 -0.05 6.43 -0.25
CA CYS A 80 -0.48 5.88 1.03
C CYS A 80 -0.24 4.35 1.13
N ASN A 81 -0.14 3.65 0.00
CA ASN A 81 0.22 2.24 -0.07
C ASN A 81 1.74 1.99 0.04
N SER A 82 2.53 2.97 0.46
CA SER A 82 3.95 2.85 0.81
C SER A 82 4.20 1.94 2.00
N ALA A 83 3.28 1.89 2.97
CA ALA A 83 3.42 1.10 4.18
C ALA A 83 3.79 -0.37 3.87
N ALA A 84 4.98 -0.77 4.32
CA ALA A 84 5.43 -2.15 4.35
C ALA A 84 4.67 -2.88 5.48
N GLY A 85 3.41 -3.21 5.25
CA GLY A 85 2.54 -3.73 6.31
C GLY A 85 2.05 -2.63 7.26
N ALA A 86 0.94 -2.89 7.93
CA ALA A 86 0.23 -1.92 8.76
C ALA A 86 1.16 -1.22 9.79
N GLY A 87 1.15 0.11 9.87
CA GLY A 87 1.57 0.81 11.09
C GLY A 87 2.56 1.99 10.98
N ALA A 88 3.09 2.36 9.81
CA ALA A 88 4.05 3.47 9.73
C ALA A 88 3.42 4.76 9.20
N GLN A 89 2.38 5.27 9.85
CA GLN A 89 1.96 6.66 9.66
C GLN A 89 2.84 7.54 10.55
N LEU A 90 4.08 7.77 10.12
CA LEU A 90 4.96 8.76 10.76
C LEU A 90 4.39 10.15 10.44
N SER A 91 3.50 10.65 11.30
CA SER A 91 3.06 12.04 11.25
C SER A 91 4.29 12.95 11.36
N LEU A 92 4.60 13.69 10.28
CA LEU A 92 5.68 14.70 10.28
C LEU A 92 5.56 15.70 11.45
N ALA A 93 4.35 15.93 11.95
CA ALA A 93 4.07 16.77 13.11
C ALA A 93 4.79 16.30 14.39
N ALA A 94 5.01 14.99 14.57
CA ALA A 94 5.72 14.45 15.73
C ALA A 94 7.24 14.75 15.69
N GLY A 95 7.81 14.91 14.49
CA GLY A 95 9.23 15.21 14.32
C GLY A 95 9.63 16.63 14.74
N LEU A 96 8.76 17.62 14.50
CA LEU A 96 9.05 19.02 14.85
C LEU A 96 8.90 19.33 16.34
N ALA A 97 8.04 18.61 17.07
CA ALA A 97 7.84 18.85 18.51
C ALA A 97 9.11 18.51 19.34
N MET A 98 9.90 17.53 18.89
CA MET A 98 11.11 17.11 19.59
C MET A 98 12.29 18.07 19.41
N LEU A 99 12.34 18.87 18.35
CA LEU A 99 13.39 19.89 18.15
C LEU A 99 13.10 21.20 18.91
N GLY A 100 11.82 21.58 19.04
CA GLY A 100 11.42 22.78 19.78
C GLY A 100 11.75 22.73 21.27
N ALA A 101 11.65 21.54 21.88
CA ALA A 101 11.91 21.36 23.31
C ALA A 101 13.40 21.46 23.70
N TRP A 102 14.32 21.20 22.77
CA TRP A 102 15.77 21.35 23.02
C TRP A 102 16.22 22.80 22.88
N LEU A 103 15.67 23.56 21.93
CA LEU A 103 15.99 24.98 21.76
C LEU A 103 15.46 25.85 22.91
N ALA A 104 14.30 25.50 23.49
CA ALA A 104 13.70 26.24 24.61
C ALA A 104 14.38 25.97 25.97
N ARG A 105 15.25 24.97 26.08
CA ARG A 105 15.98 24.63 27.33
C ARG A 105 17.44 25.07 27.30
N GLY A 106 17.88 25.72 26.23
CA GLY A 106 19.25 26.21 26.03
C GLY A 106 19.39 27.74 25.97
N LEU A 107 18.35 28.49 26.35
CA LEU A 107 18.36 29.95 26.54
C LEU A 107 17.88 30.30 27.95
#